data_AF-F7NED5-F1
#
_entry.id   AF-F7NED5-F1
#
_cell.length_a   1.000
_cell.length_b   1.000
_cell.length_c   1.000
_cell.angle_alpha   90.00
_cell.angle_beta   90.00
_cell.angle_gamma   90.00
#
_symmetry.space_group_name_H-M   'P 1'
#
loop_
_entity.id
_entity.type
_entity.pdbx_description
1 polymer ?
#
loop_
_entity_poly.entity_id
_entity_poly.type
_entity_poly.pdbx_seq_one_letter_code
_entity_poly.pdbx_strand_id
1 'polypeptide(L)' 'MLVLPDGRCIGTIGGGCGEADARLQALMALDDNQSGLYTVNLLNEVAADEGMVCGGTMELFIQVV' A
#
# COMPACT_ATOMS: atom_id res chain seq x y z
N MET A 1 -5.67 -2.36 -6.92
CA MET A 1 -6.30 -3.03 -5.77
C MET A 1 -7.48 -2.19 -5.32
N LEU A 2 -8.65 -2.79 -5.07
CA LEU A 2 -9.78 -2.13 -4.39
C LEU A 2 -9.73 -2.47 -2.91
N VAL A 3 -9.97 -1.48 -2.05
CA VAL A 3 -10.05 -1.67 -0.61
C VAL A 3 -11.47 -1.28 -0.18
N LEU A 4 -12.16 -2.22 0.45
CA LEU A 4 -13.52 -2.02 0.94
C LEU A 4 -13.48 -1.41 2.36
N PRO A 5 -14.55 -0.72 2.80
CA PRO A 5 -14.60 -0.16 4.16
C PRO A 5 -14.44 -1.19 5.29
N ASP A 6 -14.69 -2.47 5.01
CA ASP A 6 -14.48 -3.58 5.95
C ASP A 6 -13.05 -4.15 5.92
N GLY A 7 -12.14 -3.53 5.17
CA GLY A 7 -10.74 -3.93 5.05
C GLY A 7 -10.47 -5.06 4.07
N ARG A 8 -11.49 -5.63 3.41
CA ARG A 8 -11.26 -6.62 2.34
C ARG A 8 -10.61 -5.97 1.13
N CYS A 9 -9.72 -6.71 0.47
CA CYS A 9 -9.07 -6.28 -0.77
C CYS A 9 -9.52 -7.13 -1.96
N ILE A 10 -9.70 -6.48 -3.11
CA ILE A 10 -9.91 -7.12 -4.41
C ILE A 10 -8.74 -6.77 -5.34
N GLY A 11 -8.00 -7.79 -5.78
CA GLY A 11 -6.77 -7.65 -6.56
C GLY A 11 -5.55 -7.35 -5.68
N THR A 12 -4.36 -7.38 -6.29
CA THR A 12 -3.04 -7.17 -5.66
C THR A 12 -2.23 -6.16 -6.47
N ILE A 13 -1.29 -5.47 -5.82
CA ILE A 13 -0.30 -4.59 -6.45
C ILE A 13 1.14 -5.12 -6.30
N GLY A 14 1.31 -6.37 -5.86
CA GLY A 14 2.61 -7.01 -5.70
C GLY A 14 2.81 -7.74 -4.36
N GLY A 15 1.87 -7.62 -3.42
CA GLY A 15 1.96 -8.25 -2.10
C GLY A 15 2.99 -7.61 -1.17
N GLY A 16 3.34 -8.33 -0.09
CA GLY A 16 4.37 -7.91 0.87
C GLY A 16 4.00 -6.67 1.70
N CYS A 17 5.02 -6.01 2.25
CA CYS A 17 4.86 -4.81 3.07
C CYS A 17 4.24 -3.64 2.30
N GLY A 18 4.63 -3.45 1.03
CA GLY A 18 4.12 -2.37 0.20
C GLY A 18 2.60 -2.42 0.01
N GLU A 19 2.05 -3.62 -0.21
CA GLU A 19 0.61 -3.80 -0.31
C GLU A 19 -0.12 -3.66 1.03
N ALA A 20 0.52 -4.09 2.14
CA ALA A 20 -0.04 -3.90 3.48
C ALA A 20 -0.16 -2.41 3.82
N ASP A 21 0.86 -1.61 3.52
CA ASP A 21 0.86 -0.16 3.70
C ASP A 21 -0.16 0.51 2.79
N ALA A 22 -0.24 0.09 1.52
CA ALA A 22 -1.24 0.58 0.58
C ALA A 22 -2.68 0.35 1.11
N ARG A 23 -2.95 -0.82 1.71
CA ARG A 23 -4.26 -1.11 2.31
C ARG A 23 -4.57 -0.18 3.48
N LEU A 24 -3.59 0.07 4.35
CA LEU A 24 -3.76 0.97 5.48
C LEU A 24 -4.04 2.40 5.03
N GLN A 25 -3.25 2.92 4.08
CA GLN A 25 -3.45 4.26 3.53
C GLN A 25 -4.80 4.40 2.82
N ALA A 26 -5.29 3.35 2.16
CA ALA A 26 -6.61 3.37 1.53
C ALA A 26 -7.75 3.44 2.55
N LEU A 27 -7.64 2.74 3.68
CA LEU A 27 -8.62 2.84 4.76
C LEU A 27 -8.63 4.24 5.38
N MET A 28 -7.46 4.84 5.61
CA MET A 28 -7.36 6.22 6.09
C MET A 28 -7.97 7.22 5.09
N ALA A 29 -7.69 7.07 3.79
CA ALA A 29 -8.26 7.89 2.74
C ALA A 29 -9.80 7.79 2.69
N LEU A 30 -10.36 6.59 2.92
CA LEU A 30 -11.80 6.39 3.04
C LEU A 30 -12.39 7.11 4.26
N ASP A 31 -11.74 7.00 5.43
CA ASP A 31 -12.17 7.68 6.66
C ASP A 31 -12.16 9.21 6.50
N ASP A 32 -11.13 9.74 5.82
CA ASP A 32 -10.98 11.17 5.55
C ASP A 32 -11.83 11.66 4.35
N ASN A 33 -12.38 10.72 3.56
CA ASN A 33 -13.05 10.98 2.28
C ASN A 33 -12.20 11.83 1.32
N GLN A 34 -10.90 11.54 1.24
CA GLN A 34 -9.92 12.29 0.46
C GLN A 34 -9.04 11.38 -0.39
N SER A 35 -8.92 11.70 -1.67
CA SER A 35 -8.00 11.02 -2.60
C SER A 35 -6.63 11.68 -2.59
N GLY A 36 -5.55 10.92 -2.83
CA GLY A 36 -4.20 11.46 -2.76
C GLY A 36 -3.11 10.54 -3.33
N LEU A 37 -1.92 11.13 -3.49
CA LEU A 37 -0.69 10.41 -3.80
C LEU A 37 0.05 10.07 -2.51
N TYR A 38 0.47 8.81 -2.38
CA TYR A 38 1.16 8.27 -1.23
C TYR A 38 2.46 7.61 -1.69
N THR A 39 3.54 7.93 -1.00
CA THR A 39 4.85 7.34 -1.28
C THR A 39 5.15 6.27 -0.24
N VAL A 40 5.39 5.04 -0.70
CA VAL A 40 5.80 3.91 0.13
C VAL A 40 7.27 3.64 -0.13
N ASN A 41 8.07 3.67 0.93
CA ASN A 41 9.48 3.30 0.87
C ASN A 41 9.61 1.80 1.14
N LEU A 42 10.07 1.05 0.14
CA LEU A 42 10.24 -0.41 0.24
C LEU A 42 11.62 -0.79 0.77
N LEU A 43 12.45 0.19 1.13
CA LEU A 43 13.74 -0.01 1.82
C LEU A 43 13.51 -0.29 3.31
N ASN A 44 12.98 -1.47 3.63
CA ASN A 44 13.02 -1.97 5.00
C ASN A 44 14.26 -2.84 5.17
N GLU A 45 15.16 -2.39 6.05
CA GLU A 45 16.46 -3.01 6.37
C GLU A 45 16.35 -4.48 6.83
N VAL A 46 15.15 -4.91 7.26
CA VAL A 46 14.88 -6.26 7.77
C VAL A 46 14.59 -7.29 6.65
N ALA A 47 14.18 -6.85 5.45
CA ALA A 47 13.89 -7.75 4.33
C ALA A 47 15.13 -8.10 3.48
N ALA A 48 16.26 -7.43 3.72
CA ALA A 48 17.51 -7.63 2.99
C ALA A 48 18.13 -9.02 3.23
N ASP A 49 17.93 -9.59 4.42
CA ASP A 49 18.53 -10.87 4.80
C ASP A 49 17.85 -12.10 4.15
N GLU A 50 16.63 -11.94 3.62
CA GLU A 50 15.85 -13.05 3.02
C GLU A 50 15.83 -13.04 1.48
N GLY A 51 16.54 -12.10 0.83
CA GLY A 51 16.66 -12.07 -0.64
C GLY A 51 15.37 -11.70 -1.40
N MET A 52 14.32 -11.26 -0.71
CA MET A 52 13.03 -10.85 -1.29
C MET A 52 12.86 -9.33 -1.31
N VAL A 53 13.89 -8.60 -1.75
CA VAL A 53 13.87 -7.14 -1.73
C VAL A 53 13.32 -6.61 -3.05
N CYS A 54 12.04 -6.25 -3.07
CA CYS A 54 11.54 -5.25 -4.00
C CYS A 54 12.08 -3.88 -3.55
N GLY A 55 13.35 -3.58 -3.85
CA GLY A 55 13.97 -2.33 -3.41
C GLY A 55 13.37 -1.10 -4.10
N GLY A 56 13.50 0.05 -3.47
CA GLY A 56 13.14 1.35 -4.06
C GLY A 56 11.89 1.99 -3.46
N THR A 57 11.27 2.86 -4.23
CA THR A 57 10.13 3.67 -3.81
C THR A 57 8.95 3.39 -4.73
N MET A 58 7.78 3.19 -4.14
CA MET A 58 6.52 3.04 -4.86
C MET A 58 5.65 4.28 -4.63
N GLU A 59 5.12 4.85 -5.70
CA GLU A 59 4.10 5.91 -5.62
C GLU A 59 2.73 5.31 -5.91
N LEU A 60 1.77 5.58 -5.02
CA LEU A 60 0.41 5.07 -5.06
C LEU A 60 -0.56 6.23 -5.19
N PHE A 61 -1.39 6.23 -6.23
CA PHE A 61 -2.57 7.08 -6.24
C PHE A 61 -3.76 6.32 -5.65
N ILE A 62 -4.30 6.83 -4.56
CA ILE A 62 -5.49 6.30 -3.89
C ILE A 62 -6.66 7.21 -4.24
N GLN A 63 -7.62 6.64 -4.96
CA GLN A 63 -8.88 7.31 -5.29
C GLN A 63 -10.00 6.78 -4.38
N VAL A 64 -10.66 7.70 -3.68
CA VAL A 64 -11.90 7.44 -2.94
C VAL A 64 -13.07 7.53 -3.92
N VAL A 65 -13.97 6.55 -3.87
CA VAL A 65 -15.07 6.35 -4.82
C VAL A 65 -16.38 6.11 -4.09
#